data_AF-A0A6U6C5K0-F1
#
_entry.id   AF-A0A6U6C5K0-F1
#
_cell.length_a   1.000
_cell.length_b   1.000
_cell.length_c   1.000
_cell.angle_alpha   90.00
_cell.angle_beta   90.00
_cell.angle_gamma   90.00
#
_symmetry.space_group_name_H-M   'P 1'
#
loop_
_entity.id
_entity.type
_entity.pdbx_description
1 polymer ?
#
loop_
_entity_poly.entity_id
_entity_poly.type
_entity_poly.pdbx_seq_one_letter_code
_entity_poly.pdbx_strand_id
1 'polypeptide(L)'
;VRCRNEAGRIPLHEAAADADAEPGAVRVLLEEEERYGWKCGAFVEDDALQTPLDCLFGTIRRIMDDCGDGGEMEKLRDVGPNLWGKLGILVPRTFFSRMPRSYHTPLLHLLVQIDCPITAIKFSLKIHPEQSTVRNADGMTPLSIAASNRRATKELIELLLHPVLGCPGVAAIADEYGCLPLHLAAESRREFCDGMEAIIMANPRALEVRDPKRRMYPFQIAAIGSASNLNLVFALLREKPDLLS
;
A
#
# COMPACT_ATOMS: atom_id res chain seq x y z
N VAL A 1 -15.24 -30.05 0.58
CA VAL A 1 -15.67 -28.63 0.69
C VAL A 1 -16.19 -28.14 -0.68
N ARG A 2 -17.29 -28.73 -1.18
CA ARG A 2 -18.08 -28.20 -2.32
C ARG A 2 -19.35 -27.48 -1.83
N CYS A 3 -19.40 -27.17 -0.53
CA CYS A 3 -20.48 -26.42 0.07
C CYS A 3 -20.28 -24.95 -0.33
N ARG A 4 -20.70 -24.63 -1.56
CA ARG A 4 -21.01 -23.27 -1.94
C ARG A 4 -22.39 -22.95 -1.39
N ASN A 5 -22.56 -21.77 -0.81
CA ASN A 5 -23.91 -21.28 -0.55
C ASN A 5 -24.58 -20.86 -1.87
N GLU A 6 -25.80 -20.32 -1.77
CA GLU A 6 -26.58 -19.86 -2.93
C GLU A 6 -25.92 -18.73 -3.72
N ALA A 7 -24.92 -18.05 -3.13
CA ALA A 7 -24.13 -17.00 -3.78
C ALA A 7 -22.79 -17.52 -4.33
N GLY A 8 -22.57 -18.84 -4.35
CA GLY A 8 -21.33 -19.44 -4.86
C GLY A 8 -20.15 -19.35 -3.90
N ARG A 9 -20.33 -18.83 -2.68
CA ARG A 9 -19.27 -18.57 -1.70
C ARG A 9 -18.86 -19.83 -0.96
N ILE A 10 -17.56 -19.99 -0.77
CA ILE A 10 -16.98 -21.05 0.07
C ILE A 10 -16.89 -20.57 1.54
N PRO A 11 -16.70 -21.47 2.53
CA PRO A 11 -16.57 -21.07 3.94
C PRO A 11 -15.50 -20.01 4.19
N LEU A 12 -14.45 -19.96 3.35
CA LEU A 12 -13.41 -18.94 3.43
C LEU A 12 -13.92 -17.53 3.11
N HIS A 13 -14.86 -17.37 2.17
CA HIS A 13 -15.49 -16.07 1.90
C HIS A 13 -16.28 -15.59 3.11
N GLU A 14 -17.06 -16.46 3.75
CA GLU A 14 -17.86 -16.11 4.92
C GLU A 14 -16.97 -15.76 6.11
N ALA A 15 -15.92 -16.55 6.38
CA ALA A 15 -14.95 -16.25 7.43
C ALA A 15 -14.18 -14.94 7.18
N ALA A 16 -13.93 -14.59 5.91
CA ALA A 16 -13.29 -13.34 5.53
C ALA A 16 -14.25 -12.13 5.62
N ALA A 17 -15.54 -12.32 5.30
CA ALA A 17 -16.57 -11.30 5.33
C ALA A 17 -17.08 -10.98 6.73
N ASP A 18 -17.10 -11.96 7.63
CA ASP A 18 -17.50 -11.79 9.02
C ASP A 18 -16.47 -10.90 9.75
N ALA A 19 -16.90 -9.84 10.44
CA ALA A 19 -16.00 -8.94 11.15
C ALA A 19 -15.53 -9.54 12.49
N ASP A 20 -16.37 -10.38 13.10
CA ASP A 20 -16.18 -10.92 14.45
C ASP A 20 -15.43 -12.26 14.41
N ALA A 21 -15.49 -12.99 13.29
CA ALA A 21 -14.76 -14.24 13.16
C ALA A 21 -13.25 -14.06 13.40
N GLU A 22 -12.65 -14.96 14.17
CA GLU A 22 -11.22 -14.87 14.49
C GLU A 22 -10.35 -15.12 13.25
N PRO A 23 -9.16 -14.48 13.14
CA PRO A 23 -8.19 -14.76 12.09
C PRO A 23 -7.77 -16.23 12.01
N GLY A 24 -7.84 -16.95 13.13
CA GLY A 24 -7.56 -18.38 13.22
C GLY A 24 -8.46 -19.22 12.31
N ALA A 25 -9.73 -18.84 12.16
CA ALA A 25 -10.67 -19.55 11.28
C ALA A 25 -10.22 -19.49 9.82
N VAL A 26 -9.81 -18.31 9.35
CA VAL A 26 -9.27 -18.11 7.99
C VAL A 26 -8.01 -18.94 7.76
N ARG A 27 -7.13 -19.02 8.77
CA ARG A 27 -5.90 -19.82 8.70
C ARG A 27 -6.19 -21.32 8.57
N VAL A 28 -7.04 -21.85 9.44
CA VAL A 28 -7.40 -23.28 9.44
C VAL A 28 -8.05 -23.67 8.12
N LEU A 29 -8.96 -22.83 7.59
CA LEU A 29 -9.60 -23.08 6.31
C LEU A 29 -8.58 -23.14 5.16
N LEU A 30 -7.59 -22.24 5.12
CA LEU A 30 -6.53 -22.27 4.10
C LEU A 30 -5.61 -23.48 4.24
N GLU A 31 -5.21 -23.84 5.47
CA GLU A 31 -4.33 -24.99 5.72
C GLU A 31 -4.97 -26.33 5.34
N GLU A 32 -6.27 -26.50 5.64
CA GLU A 32 -7.02 -27.68 5.25
C GLU A 32 -7.10 -27.79 3.71
N GLU A 33 -7.36 -26.69 3.00
CA GLU A 33 -7.39 -26.69 1.53
C GLU A 33 -6.04 -27.06 0.88
N GLU A 34 -4.94 -26.57 1.44
CA GLU A 34 -3.57 -26.90 1.01
C GLU A 34 -3.29 -28.40 1.21
N ARG A 35 -3.74 -28.99 2.33
CA ARG A 35 -3.57 -30.41 2.64
C ARG A 35 -4.26 -31.34 1.63
N TYR A 36 -5.39 -30.91 1.04
CA TYR A 36 -6.12 -31.70 0.05
C TYR A 36 -5.73 -31.38 -1.41
N GLY A 37 -4.69 -30.57 -1.64
CA GLY A 37 -4.14 -30.30 -2.97
C GLY A 37 -5.05 -29.45 -3.86
N TRP A 38 -5.89 -28.60 -3.26
CA TRP A 38 -6.83 -27.76 -4.00
C TRP A 38 -6.20 -26.46 -4.50
N LYS A 39 -6.84 -25.83 -5.49
CA LYS A 39 -6.53 -24.44 -5.87
C LYS A 39 -6.64 -23.59 -4.60
N CYS A 40 -5.59 -22.82 -4.29
CA CYS A 40 -5.54 -21.96 -3.11
C CYS A 40 -6.84 -21.14 -2.99
N GLY A 41 -7.66 -21.41 -1.96
CA GLY A 41 -8.99 -20.84 -1.81
C GLY A 41 -9.02 -19.32 -1.77
N ALA A 42 -7.88 -18.70 -1.45
CA ALA A 42 -7.68 -17.25 -1.53
C ALA A 42 -7.97 -16.66 -2.93
N PHE A 43 -7.94 -17.48 -4.00
CA PHE A 43 -8.25 -17.06 -5.37
C PHE A 43 -9.58 -17.62 -5.90
N VAL A 44 -10.38 -18.30 -5.07
CA VAL A 44 -11.66 -18.84 -5.51
C VAL A 44 -12.67 -17.72 -5.58
N GLU A 45 -13.22 -17.50 -6.77
CA GLU A 45 -14.28 -16.52 -7.01
C GLU A 45 -15.66 -17.10 -6.66
N ASP A 46 -16.50 -16.26 -6.05
CA ASP A 46 -17.93 -16.47 -5.90
C ASP A 46 -18.70 -16.11 -7.19
N ASP A 47 -20.03 -16.18 -7.17
CA ASP A 47 -20.83 -15.91 -8.37
C ASP A 47 -20.81 -14.42 -8.79
N ALA A 48 -20.36 -13.54 -7.89
CA ALA A 48 -20.14 -12.12 -8.16
C ALA A 48 -18.68 -11.80 -8.55
N LEU A 49 -17.87 -12.83 -8.86
CA LEU A 49 -16.45 -12.72 -9.18
C LEU A 49 -15.61 -12.14 -8.04
N GLN A 50 -16.03 -12.31 -6.78
CA GLN A 50 -15.31 -11.84 -5.62
C GLN A 50 -14.47 -12.95 -5.00
N THR A 51 -13.21 -12.63 -4.70
CA THR A 51 -12.36 -13.49 -3.88
C THR A 51 -12.65 -13.28 -2.38
N PRO A 52 -12.18 -14.18 -1.49
CA PRO A 52 -12.28 -13.95 -0.05
C PRO A 52 -11.61 -12.65 0.39
N LEU A 53 -10.51 -12.24 -0.27
CA LEU A 53 -9.86 -10.96 0.01
C LEU A 53 -10.75 -9.77 -0.39
N ASP A 54 -11.48 -9.87 -1.50
CA ASP A 54 -12.44 -8.83 -1.92
C ASP A 54 -13.62 -8.72 -0.94
N CYS A 55 -14.11 -9.85 -0.42
CA CYS A 55 -15.12 -9.86 0.62
C CYS A 55 -14.63 -9.16 1.90
N LEU A 56 -13.39 -9.43 2.32
CA LEU A 56 -12.77 -8.75 3.45
C LEU A 56 -12.64 -7.24 3.22
N PHE A 57 -12.19 -6.82 2.03
CA PHE A 57 -12.15 -5.40 1.68
C PHE A 57 -13.54 -4.76 1.69
N GLY A 58 -14.56 -5.48 1.23
CA GLY A 58 -15.96 -5.07 1.30
C GLY A 58 -16.40 -4.84 2.75
N THR A 59 -16.04 -5.73 3.67
CA THR A 59 -16.35 -5.58 5.10
C THR A 59 -15.61 -4.40 5.73
N ILE A 60 -14.31 -4.26 5.46
CA ILE A 60 -13.52 -3.10 5.93
C ILE A 60 -14.14 -1.80 5.43
N ARG A 61 -14.54 -1.75 4.17
CA ARG A 61 -15.20 -0.58 3.58
C ARG A 61 -16.50 -0.25 4.31
N ARG A 62 -17.40 -1.21 4.52
CA ARG A 62 -18.67 -0.98 5.23
C ARG A 62 -18.43 -0.44 6.65
N ILE A 63 -17.48 -1.02 7.37
CA ILE A 63 -17.15 -0.57 8.73
C ILE A 63 -16.56 0.84 8.74
N MET A 64 -15.69 1.15 7.78
CA MET A 64 -15.11 2.48 7.64
C MET A 64 -16.15 3.53 7.23
N ASP A 65 -17.10 3.16 6.37
CA ASP A 65 -18.22 4.02 5.96
C ASP A 65 -19.17 4.29 7.15
N ASP A 66 -19.46 3.27 7.97
CA ASP A 66 -20.27 3.40 9.19
C ASP A 66 -19.62 4.33 10.25
N CYS A 67 -18.29 4.29 10.40
CA CYS A 67 -17.60 5.06 11.43
C CYS A 67 -17.53 6.58 11.14
N GLY A 68 -17.79 6.99 9.89
CA GLY A 68 -17.60 8.36 9.42
C GLY A 68 -16.19 8.93 9.64
N ASP A 69 -16.02 10.23 9.36
CA ASP A 69 -14.76 10.94 9.59
C ASP A 69 -14.56 11.38 11.06
N GLY A 70 -15.64 11.39 11.86
CA GLY A 70 -15.67 12.09 13.15
C GLY A 70 -16.02 11.28 14.39
N GLY A 71 -16.42 10.01 14.30
CA GLY A 71 -16.81 9.30 15.52
C GLY A 71 -17.39 7.92 15.29
N GLU A 72 -16.56 6.90 15.50
CA GLU A 72 -16.86 5.64 16.18
C GLU A 72 -15.59 4.76 16.18
N MET A 73 -14.49 5.28 16.74
CA MET A 73 -13.27 4.51 16.95
C MET A 73 -13.48 3.28 17.86
N GLU A 74 -14.61 3.22 18.57
CA GLU A 74 -14.95 2.12 19.47
C GLU A 74 -15.28 0.83 18.72
N LYS A 75 -16.13 0.87 17.69
CA LYS A 75 -16.42 -0.29 16.83
C LYS A 75 -15.14 -0.79 16.16
N LEU A 76 -14.32 0.14 15.68
CA LEU A 76 -13.04 -0.15 15.05
C LEU A 76 -12.01 -0.77 16.01
N ARG A 77 -12.06 -0.44 17.31
CA ARG A 77 -11.18 -1.04 18.34
C ARG A 77 -11.51 -2.50 18.60
N ASP A 78 -12.78 -2.88 18.51
CA ASP A 78 -13.25 -4.24 18.79
C ASP A 78 -12.96 -5.19 17.62
N VAL A 79 -13.42 -4.84 16.41
CA VAL A 79 -13.26 -5.71 15.23
C VAL A 79 -11.95 -5.49 14.48
N GLY A 80 -11.26 -4.38 14.72
CA GLY A 80 -10.03 -4.00 14.02
C GLY A 80 -8.90 -5.04 14.10
N PRO A 81 -8.57 -5.58 15.28
CA PRO A 81 -7.55 -6.63 15.40
C PRO A 81 -7.87 -7.89 14.59
N ASN A 82 -9.14 -8.28 14.52
CA ASN A 82 -9.59 -9.44 13.75
C ASN A 82 -9.44 -9.18 12.24
N LEU A 83 -9.93 -8.04 11.75
CA LEU A 83 -9.78 -7.66 10.33
C LEU A 83 -8.31 -7.52 9.94
N TRP A 84 -7.49 -6.92 10.80
CA TRP A 84 -6.04 -6.82 10.60
C TRP A 84 -5.38 -8.19 10.52
N GLY A 85 -5.70 -9.10 11.45
CA GLY A 85 -5.19 -10.46 11.44
C GLY A 85 -5.56 -11.22 10.17
N LYS A 86 -6.79 -11.02 9.66
CA LYS A 86 -7.24 -11.62 8.38
C LYS A 86 -6.49 -11.04 7.18
N LEU A 87 -6.28 -9.72 7.13
CA LEU A 87 -5.44 -9.09 6.11
C LEU A 87 -4.02 -9.67 6.13
N GLY A 88 -3.45 -9.83 7.33
CA GLY A 88 -2.12 -10.41 7.52
C GLY A 88 -2.01 -11.88 7.10
N ILE A 89 -3.12 -12.58 6.91
CA ILE A 89 -3.14 -13.95 6.38
C ILE A 89 -3.41 -13.94 4.88
N LEU A 90 -4.46 -13.24 4.43
CA LEU A 90 -4.91 -13.28 3.04
C LEU A 90 -3.98 -12.49 2.10
N VAL A 91 -3.51 -11.31 2.48
CA VAL A 91 -2.67 -10.45 1.61
C VAL A 91 -1.33 -11.11 1.29
N PRO A 92 -0.57 -11.67 2.26
CA PRO A 92 0.64 -12.42 1.92
C PRO A 92 0.36 -13.62 1.02
N ARG A 93 -0.76 -14.32 1.20
CA ARG A 93 -1.10 -15.50 0.38
C ARG A 93 -1.44 -15.11 -1.05
N THR A 94 -2.09 -13.98 -1.28
CA THR A 94 -2.34 -13.46 -2.62
C THR A 94 -1.08 -12.91 -3.30
N PHE A 95 -0.13 -12.39 -2.51
CA PHE A 95 1.12 -11.80 -3.00
C PHE A 95 2.23 -12.84 -3.25
N PHE A 96 2.51 -13.72 -2.28
CA PHE A 96 3.62 -14.69 -2.36
C PHE A 96 3.35 -15.88 -3.28
N SER A 97 2.12 -16.12 -3.71
CA SER A 97 1.86 -17.05 -4.82
C SER A 97 2.58 -16.63 -6.12
N ARG A 98 2.94 -15.33 -6.22
CA ARG A 98 3.63 -14.74 -7.38
C ARG A 98 5.14 -14.55 -7.18
N MET A 99 5.68 -14.71 -5.97
CA MET A 99 7.09 -14.43 -5.66
C MET A 99 7.64 -15.36 -4.55
N PRO A 100 8.68 -16.17 -4.80
CA PRO A 100 9.33 -16.93 -3.75
C PRO A 100 10.38 -16.05 -3.04
N ARG A 101 10.18 -15.86 -1.73
CA ARG A 101 11.12 -15.32 -0.72
C ARG A 101 11.15 -13.80 -0.53
N SER A 102 10.72 -13.36 0.66
CA SER A 102 11.51 -12.54 1.59
C SER A 102 10.76 -12.39 2.93
N TYR A 103 11.50 -12.32 4.02
CA TYR A 103 11.06 -12.28 5.41
C TYR A 103 10.36 -10.95 5.76
N HIS A 104 9.32 -11.02 6.61
CA HIS A 104 8.68 -9.91 7.34
C HIS A 104 8.52 -8.57 6.59
N THR A 105 8.03 -8.57 5.35
CA THR A 105 7.53 -7.32 4.75
C THR A 105 6.33 -6.83 5.58
N PRO A 106 6.34 -5.60 6.11
CA PRO A 106 5.22 -5.10 6.88
C PRO A 106 3.95 -5.04 6.02
N LEU A 107 2.79 -5.25 6.65
CA LEU A 107 1.53 -5.45 5.90
C LEU A 107 1.15 -4.21 5.08
N LEU A 108 1.42 -3.00 5.57
CA LEU A 108 1.14 -1.77 4.84
C LEU A 108 1.95 -1.67 3.53
N HIS A 109 3.20 -2.13 3.51
CA HIS A 109 4.01 -2.19 2.28
C HIS A 109 3.38 -3.13 1.25
N LEU A 110 2.87 -4.29 1.68
CA LEU A 110 2.16 -5.21 0.80
C LEU A 110 0.88 -4.58 0.25
N LEU A 111 0.08 -3.94 1.11
CA LEU A 111 -1.16 -3.25 0.71
C LEU A 111 -0.91 -2.16 -0.34
N VAL A 112 0.17 -1.39 -0.21
CA VAL A 112 0.56 -0.37 -1.20
C VAL A 112 0.99 -0.97 -2.55
N GLN A 113 1.53 -2.20 -2.51
CA GLN A 113 2.07 -2.86 -3.68
C GLN A 113 1.00 -3.66 -4.46
N ILE A 114 -0.02 -4.17 -3.76
CA ILE A 114 -1.20 -4.75 -4.39
C ILE A 114 -2.19 -3.66 -4.80
N ASP A 115 -2.99 -3.95 -5.82
CA ASP A 115 -4.12 -3.09 -6.17
C ASP A 115 -5.24 -3.33 -5.15
N CYS A 116 -5.24 -2.56 -4.06
CA CYS A 116 -6.27 -2.64 -3.03
C CYS A 116 -7.01 -1.31 -2.85
N PRO A 117 -8.25 -1.35 -2.35
CA PRO A 117 -9.01 -0.13 -2.09
C PRO A 117 -8.28 0.79 -1.09
N ILE A 118 -8.29 2.09 -1.37
CA ILE A 118 -7.69 3.10 -0.48
C ILE A 118 -8.24 3.02 0.95
N THR A 119 -9.48 2.54 1.13
CA THR A 119 -10.11 2.32 2.43
C THR A 119 -9.38 1.28 3.28
N ALA A 120 -8.80 0.24 2.68
CA ALA A 120 -8.00 -0.76 3.39
C ALA A 120 -6.67 -0.15 3.90
N ILE A 121 -6.08 0.76 3.14
CA ILE A 121 -4.87 1.50 3.53
C ILE A 121 -5.20 2.51 4.64
N LYS A 122 -6.32 3.24 4.52
CA LYS A 122 -6.84 4.13 5.57
C LYS A 122 -7.10 3.36 6.87
N PHE A 123 -7.72 2.18 6.77
CA PHE A 123 -7.94 1.28 7.91
C PHE A 123 -6.62 0.85 8.57
N SER A 124 -5.66 0.38 7.77
CA SER A 124 -4.33 -0.02 8.24
C SER A 124 -3.64 1.08 9.06
N LEU A 125 -3.67 2.32 8.54
CA LEU A 125 -3.09 3.49 9.21
C LEU A 125 -3.85 3.90 10.49
N LYS A 126 -5.17 3.67 10.56
CA LYS A 126 -5.96 3.94 11.78
C LYS A 126 -5.66 2.96 12.91
N ILE A 127 -5.48 1.67 12.61
CA ILE A 127 -5.21 0.64 13.62
C ILE A 127 -3.72 0.60 14.00
N HIS A 128 -2.84 0.73 13.01
CA HIS A 128 -1.39 0.60 13.16
C HIS A 128 -0.64 1.77 12.50
N PRO A 129 -0.76 3.00 13.05
CA PRO A 129 -0.13 4.20 12.46
C PRO A 129 1.40 4.09 12.39
N GLU A 130 2.03 3.31 13.27
CA GLU A 130 3.48 3.08 13.28
C GLU A 130 3.98 2.52 11.95
N GLN A 131 3.16 1.73 11.25
CA GLN A 131 3.49 1.10 9.97
C GLN A 131 3.86 2.12 8.89
N SER A 132 3.35 3.36 8.97
CA SER A 132 3.65 4.43 8.01
C SER A 132 5.14 4.76 7.91
N THR A 133 5.89 4.57 9.01
CA THR A 133 7.32 4.91 9.11
C THR A 133 8.24 3.69 9.07
N VAL A 134 7.68 2.48 9.18
CA VAL A 134 8.46 1.24 9.19
C VAL A 134 9.16 1.06 7.84
N ARG A 135 10.40 0.57 7.91
CA ARG A 135 11.22 0.23 6.75
C ARG A 135 11.15 -1.26 6.50
N ASN A 136 10.95 -1.68 5.25
CA ASN A 136 11.07 -3.08 4.86
C ASN A 136 12.55 -3.52 4.80
N ALA A 137 12.80 -4.74 4.32
CA ALA A 137 14.16 -5.28 4.18
C ALA A 137 15.09 -4.42 3.28
N ASP A 138 14.53 -3.74 2.27
CA ASP A 138 15.25 -2.85 1.35
C ASP A 138 15.39 -1.42 1.92
N GLY A 139 15.02 -1.21 3.19
CA GLY A 139 15.02 0.10 3.81
C GLY A 139 13.88 1.03 3.34
N MET A 140 12.94 0.54 2.51
CA MET A 140 11.87 1.34 1.94
C MET A 140 10.71 1.54 2.92
N THR A 141 10.17 2.76 2.95
CA THR A 141 8.88 3.08 3.59
C THR A 141 7.72 2.75 2.64
N PRO A 142 6.46 2.66 3.14
CA PRO A 142 5.30 2.53 2.26
C PRO A 142 5.22 3.67 1.22
N LEU A 143 5.57 4.90 1.62
CA LEU A 143 5.67 6.03 0.69
C LEU A 143 6.73 5.80 -0.39
N SER A 144 7.88 5.22 -0.05
CA SER A 144 8.94 4.92 -1.04
C SER A 144 8.44 3.90 -2.08
N ILE A 145 7.70 2.88 -1.65
CA ILE A 145 7.10 1.89 -2.56
C ILE A 145 6.07 2.59 -3.47
N ALA A 146 5.13 3.35 -2.90
CA ALA A 146 4.16 4.11 -3.68
C ALA A 146 4.86 5.09 -4.65
N ALA A 147 5.93 5.74 -4.19
CA ALA A 147 6.73 6.67 -4.97
C ALA A 147 7.62 5.99 -6.01
N SER A 148 7.84 4.69 -5.96
CA SER A 148 8.52 3.95 -7.03
C SER A 148 7.52 3.40 -8.07
N ASN A 149 6.25 3.24 -7.69
CA ASN A 149 5.21 2.68 -8.54
C ASN A 149 4.52 3.76 -9.36
N ARG A 150 4.56 3.65 -10.70
CA ARG A 150 3.86 4.56 -11.61
C ARG A 150 2.34 4.50 -11.47
N ARG A 151 1.79 3.36 -11.05
CA ARG A 151 0.34 3.14 -10.91
C ARG A 151 -0.22 3.62 -9.58
N ALA A 152 0.64 4.01 -8.63
CA ALA A 152 0.18 4.58 -7.37
C ALA A 152 -0.60 5.87 -7.65
N THR A 153 -1.79 5.98 -7.05
CA THR A 153 -2.65 7.15 -7.24
C THR A 153 -2.15 8.33 -6.42
N LYS A 154 -2.51 9.54 -6.86
CA LYS A 154 -2.31 10.78 -6.08
C LYS A 154 -2.89 10.65 -4.67
N GLU A 155 -4.12 10.14 -4.54
CA GLU A 155 -4.80 9.97 -3.25
C GLU A 155 -3.99 9.10 -2.28
N LEU A 156 -3.33 8.05 -2.76
CA LEU A 156 -2.50 7.19 -1.92
C LEU A 156 -1.27 7.93 -1.37
N ILE A 157 -0.58 8.68 -2.22
CA ILE A 157 0.58 9.47 -1.81
C ILE A 157 0.18 10.53 -0.77
N GLU A 158 -0.91 11.24 -1.02
CA GLU A 158 -1.45 12.25 -0.10
C GLU A 158 -1.89 11.63 1.23
N LEU A 159 -2.50 10.45 1.21
CA LEU A 159 -2.88 9.73 2.42
C LEU A 159 -1.66 9.35 3.28
N LEU A 160 -0.61 8.82 2.67
CA LEU A 160 0.62 8.42 3.37
C LEU A 160 1.38 9.62 3.96
N LEU A 161 1.20 10.81 3.36
CA LEU A 161 1.77 12.07 3.82
C LEU A 161 0.81 12.87 4.72
N HIS A 162 -0.42 12.40 4.91
CA HIS A 162 -1.43 13.14 5.67
C HIS A 162 -0.99 13.30 7.14
N PRO A 163 -1.06 14.52 7.72
CA PRO A 163 -0.55 14.77 9.09
C PRO A 163 -1.21 13.93 10.20
N VAL A 164 -2.44 13.47 9.98
CA VAL A 164 -3.24 12.74 11.00
C VAL A 164 -3.16 11.23 10.84
N LEU A 165 -3.10 10.72 9.61
CA LEU A 165 -3.19 9.27 9.33
C LEU A 165 -1.84 8.70 8.89
N GLY A 166 -1.07 9.48 8.13
CA GLY A 166 0.25 9.12 7.68
C GLY A 166 1.33 9.79 8.52
N CYS A 167 2.45 10.11 7.88
CA CYS A 167 3.52 10.86 8.52
C CYS A 167 4.30 11.66 7.46
N PRO A 168 4.19 13.00 7.42
CA PRO A 168 4.91 13.83 6.44
C PRO A 168 6.44 13.60 6.47
N GLY A 169 7.00 13.31 7.64
CA GLY A 169 8.43 13.07 7.83
C GLY A 169 8.98 11.88 7.04
N VAL A 170 8.12 10.96 6.58
CA VAL A 170 8.55 9.82 5.76
C VAL A 170 9.06 10.22 4.38
N ALA A 171 8.76 11.44 3.91
CA ALA A 171 9.34 12.03 2.70
C ALA A 171 10.85 12.30 2.83
N ALA A 172 11.40 12.30 4.04
CA ALA A 172 12.82 12.49 4.32
C ALA A 172 13.56 11.17 4.61
N ILE A 173 12.86 10.04 4.65
CA ILE A 173 13.46 8.73 4.94
C ILE A 173 13.96 8.12 3.63
N ALA A 174 15.25 7.84 3.56
CA ALA A 174 15.86 7.17 2.42
C ALA A 174 15.79 5.64 2.51
N ASP A 175 15.80 4.98 1.36
CA ASP A 175 15.96 3.52 1.26
C ASP A 175 17.39 3.07 1.65
N GLU A 176 17.68 1.77 1.52
CA GLU A 176 19.02 1.22 1.81
C GLU A 176 20.14 1.81 0.92
N TYR A 177 19.81 2.30 -0.27
CA TYR A 177 20.73 2.92 -1.21
C TYR A 177 20.92 4.42 -0.95
N GLY A 178 20.18 4.98 0.02
CA GLY A 178 20.16 6.41 0.32
C GLY A 178 19.29 7.24 -0.65
N CYS A 179 18.44 6.60 -1.44
CA CYS A 179 17.48 7.29 -2.30
C CYS A 179 16.25 7.73 -1.50
N LEU A 180 16.00 9.04 -1.46
CA LEU A 180 14.74 9.61 -0.99
C LEU A 180 13.55 9.25 -1.91
N PRO A 181 12.30 9.27 -1.39
CA PRO A 181 11.09 9.02 -2.18
C PRO A 181 10.97 9.91 -3.42
N LEU A 182 11.46 11.16 -3.36
CA LEU A 182 11.47 12.05 -4.52
C LEU A 182 12.36 11.57 -5.67
N HIS A 183 13.49 10.91 -5.38
CA HIS A 183 14.34 10.32 -6.43
C HIS A 183 13.63 9.16 -7.11
N LEU A 184 13.02 8.27 -6.32
CA LEU A 184 12.22 7.15 -6.81
C LEU A 184 11.05 7.66 -7.66
N ALA A 185 10.43 8.76 -7.22
CA ALA A 185 9.36 9.43 -7.93
C ALA A 185 9.78 9.97 -9.29
N ALA A 186 10.91 10.66 -9.35
CA ALA A 186 11.47 11.17 -10.59
C ALA A 186 11.83 10.03 -11.58
N GLU A 187 12.30 8.89 -11.09
CA GLU A 187 12.65 7.73 -11.93
C GLU A 187 11.42 6.94 -12.41
N SER A 188 10.33 6.92 -11.61
CA SER A 188 9.11 6.15 -11.89
C SER A 188 8.25 6.65 -13.06
N ARG A 189 8.63 7.77 -13.71
CA ARG A 189 7.90 8.40 -14.83
C ARG A 189 6.44 8.77 -14.50
N ARG A 190 6.15 9.12 -13.25
CA ARG A 190 4.87 9.72 -12.87
C ARG A 190 4.76 11.16 -13.34
N GLU A 191 3.54 11.68 -13.43
CA GLU A 191 3.32 13.09 -13.70
C GLU A 191 3.50 13.92 -12.43
N PHE A 192 3.76 15.22 -12.58
CA PHE A 192 3.94 16.11 -11.43
C PHE A 192 2.66 16.19 -10.56
N CYS A 193 1.50 16.18 -11.21
CA CYS A 193 0.19 16.16 -10.56
C CYS A 193 -0.13 14.83 -9.86
N ASP A 194 0.59 13.74 -10.14
CA ASP A 194 0.36 12.41 -9.54
C ASP A 194 1.05 12.26 -8.18
N GLY A 195 0.80 13.20 -7.28
CA GLY A 195 1.30 13.20 -5.91
C GLY A 195 2.76 13.66 -5.74
N MET A 196 3.45 14.06 -6.81
CA MET A 196 4.82 14.55 -6.67
C MET A 196 4.88 15.88 -5.90
N GLU A 197 3.92 16.77 -6.15
CA GLU A 197 3.76 18.02 -5.39
C GLU A 197 3.65 17.75 -3.88
N ALA A 198 2.88 16.72 -3.47
CA ALA A 198 2.74 16.36 -2.06
C ALA A 198 4.07 15.89 -1.45
N ILE A 199 4.86 15.10 -2.18
CA ILE A 199 6.19 14.66 -1.73
C ILE A 199 7.14 15.85 -1.57
N ILE A 200 7.12 16.79 -2.52
CA ILE A 200 7.94 18.01 -2.46
C ILE A 200 7.50 18.90 -1.29
N MET A 201 6.20 19.10 -1.10
CA MET A 201 5.67 19.88 0.01
C MET A 201 6.05 19.28 1.38
N ALA A 202 6.05 17.95 1.49
CA ALA A 202 6.45 17.26 2.71
C ALA A 202 7.97 17.32 2.98
N ASN A 203 8.80 17.36 1.93
CA ASN A 203 10.26 17.53 2.06
C ASN A 203 10.86 18.37 0.91
N PRO A 204 10.79 19.71 0.98
CA PRO A 204 11.29 20.59 -0.08
C PRO A 204 12.80 20.48 -0.29
N ARG A 205 13.54 20.12 0.77
CA ARG A 205 15.00 19.97 0.73
C ARG A 205 15.43 18.80 -0.15
N ALA A 206 14.55 17.83 -0.41
CA ALA A 206 14.84 16.71 -1.29
C ALA A 206 15.21 17.15 -2.73
N LEU A 207 14.76 18.33 -3.17
CA LEU A 207 15.12 18.90 -4.48
C LEU A 207 16.63 19.22 -4.59
N GLU A 208 17.28 19.50 -3.46
CA GLU A 208 18.70 19.85 -3.36
C GLU A 208 19.60 18.64 -3.06
N VAL A 209 18.99 17.49 -2.76
CA VAL A 209 19.74 16.26 -2.50
C VAL A 209 19.99 15.57 -3.83
N ARG A 210 21.23 15.13 -4.02
CA ARG A 210 21.60 14.30 -5.18
C ARG A 210 21.41 12.84 -4.83
N ASP A 211 20.92 12.05 -5.79
CA ASP A 211 20.79 10.61 -5.58
C ASP A 211 22.19 9.97 -5.39
N PRO A 212 22.31 8.96 -4.52
CA PRO A 212 23.61 8.35 -4.27
C PRO A 212 24.20 7.59 -5.47
N LYS A 213 23.36 7.11 -6.38
CA LYS A 213 23.75 6.22 -7.49
C LYS A 213 24.34 7.00 -8.67
N ARG A 214 23.67 8.07 -9.12
CA ARG A 214 24.04 8.87 -10.29
C ARG A 214 24.58 10.25 -9.91
N ARG A 215 24.51 10.64 -8.64
CA ARG A 215 24.88 11.98 -8.15
C ARG A 215 24.10 13.08 -8.87
N MET A 216 22.83 12.82 -9.17
CA MET A 216 21.93 13.69 -9.93
C MET A 216 20.84 14.26 -9.04
N TYR A 217 20.43 15.49 -9.32
CA TYR A 217 19.23 16.08 -8.73
C TYR A 217 17.95 15.42 -9.29
N PRO A 218 16.82 15.48 -8.58
CA PRO A 218 15.56 14.89 -9.05
C PRO A 218 15.15 15.33 -10.47
N PHE A 219 15.35 16.60 -10.83
CA PHE A 219 15.02 17.09 -12.19
C PHE A 219 15.91 16.44 -13.27
N GLN A 220 17.16 16.11 -12.94
CA GLN A 220 18.08 15.43 -13.85
C GLN A 220 17.69 13.96 -13.99
N ILE A 221 17.25 13.31 -12.91
CA ILE A 221 16.75 11.93 -12.94
C ILE A 221 15.52 11.83 -13.86
N ALA A 222 14.58 12.78 -13.75
CA ALA A 222 13.40 12.85 -14.61
C ALA A 222 13.73 13.05 -16.11
N ALA A 223 14.94 13.55 -16.42
CA ALA A 223 15.42 13.74 -17.78
C ALA A 223 16.12 12.50 -18.37
N ILE A 224 16.26 11.41 -17.61
CA ILE A 224 16.99 10.22 -18.06
C ILE A 224 16.17 9.38 -19.04
N GLY A 225 16.79 9.09 -20.19
CA GLY A 225 16.29 8.14 -21.19
C GLY A 225 15.32 8.73 -22.21
N SER A 226 14.95 7.94 -23.21
CA SER A 226 14.07 8.35 -24.32
C SER A 226 12.61 8.61 -23.94
N ALA A 227 12.24 8.37 -22.68
CA ALA A 227 10.92 8.58 -22.13
C ALA A 227 10.92 9.68 -21.05
N SER A 228 11.85 10.62 -21.14
CA SER A 228 11.95 11.78 -20.25
C SER A 228 10.65 12.58 -20.23
N ASN A 229 10.14 12.89 -19.05
CA ASN A 229 8.95 13.72 -18.90
C ASN A 229 9.37 15.19 -18.78
N LEU A 230 9.42 15.91 -19.90
CA LEU A 230 9.84 17.32 -19.93
C LEU A 230 8.98 18.22 -19.04
N ASN A 231 7.68 17.94 -18.93
CA ASN A 231 6.79 18.67 -18.02
C ASN A 231 7.23 18.50 -16.57
N LEU A 232 7.62 17.27 -16.20
CA LEU A 232 8.12 16.98 -14.88
C LEU A 232 9.48 17.65 -14.61
N VAL A 233 10.40 17.57 -15.57
CA VAL A 233 11.72 18.24 -15.46
C VAL A 233 11.54 19.74 -15.24
N PHE A 234 10.69 20.38 -16.06
CA PHE A 234 10.42 21.81 -15.95
C PHE A 234 9.72 22.16 -14.64
N ALA A 235 8.75 21.35 -14.20
CA ALA A 235 8.08 21.56 -12.93
C ALA A 235 9.05 21.48 -11.74
N LEU A 236 9.92 20.46 -11.71
CA LEU A 236 10.95 20.32 -10.65
C LEU A 236 11.95 21.47 -10.65
N LEU A 237 12.38 21.94 -11.83
CA LEU A 237 13.25 23.12 -11.95
C LEU A 237 12.55 24.40 -11.51
N ARG A 238 11.25 24.53 -11.78
CA ARG A 238 10.47 25.70 -11.37
C ARG A 238 10.37 25.82 -9.85
N GLU A 239 10.30 24.70 -9.13
CA GLU A 239 10.30 24.71 -7.66
C GLU A 239 11.64 25.21 -7.08
N LYS A 240 12.76 24.94 -7.77
CA LYS A 240 14.13 25.32 -7.34
C LYS A 240 15.01 25.72 -8.54
N PRO A 241 14.85 26.93 -9.10
CA PRO A 241 15.63 27.37 -10.26
C PRO A 241 17.11 27.60 -9.93
N ASP A 242 17.42 27.89 -8.66
CA ASP A 242 18.79 28.14 -8.15
C ASP A 242 19.74 26.94 -8.35
N LEU A 243 19.22 25.74 -8.65
CA LEU A 243 20.04 24.56 -8.92
C LEU A 243 20.83 24.64 -10.24
N LEU A 244 20.56 25.65 -11.08
CA LEU A 244 21.25 25.89 -12.36
C LEU A 244 22.30 27.01 -12.30
N SER A 245 22.40 27.75 -11.19
CA SER A 245 23.40 28.82 -11.00
C SER A 245 24.72 28.27 -10.44
#